data_AF-A0A158CV65-F1
#
_entry.id   AF-A0A158CV65-F1
#
_cell.length_a   1.000
_cell.length_b   1.000
_cell.length_c   1.000
_cell.angle_alpha   90.00
_cell.angle_beta   90.00
_cell.angle_gamma   90.00
#
_symmetry.space_group_name_H-M   'P 1'
#
loop_
_entity.id
_entity.type
_entity.pdbx_description
1 polymer ?
#
loop_
_entity_poly.entity_id
_entity_poly.type
_entity_poly.pdbx_seq_one_letter_code
_entity_poly.pdbx_strand_id
1 'polypeptide(L)'
;MTSNPLRDWRMHRADALRICAQSLIASMLCYAVMKLIGSASVSWAVFSSLFSLQVSFDRSLKHGLGQMTGAVAGTVVGLAAVHLFPTGADALMRLAFATAITCLASTIFPATNYSIVVAAAIALEPSSDIAGALSRAEAIILGAAIGIAVSVTVWPQFARSRAFGIMANLLDDCRELLHVLPILGPADSRVSVDALHERFMRHLVDARAVCGEARIKAHFTGGPSLGAVLFAIETLWHGLVLLDRTGESESAALDDEDRRLLLEHVDVVRRCGTAYLDRLAAYMRSGAPLPASERSLQPLDDAHARVGSHIDASLRSRCDASRVQAMSALSFALGQIGANFAYIGRVLEKRDAARH
;
A
#
# COMPACT_ATOMS: atom_id res chain seq x y z
N MET A 1 -5.26 -19.06 17.09
CA MET A 1 -6.35 -18.30 16.43
C MET A 1 -5.92 -18.06 15.01
N THR A 2 -6.56 -18.74 14.08
CA THR A 2 -6.29 -18.67 12.65
C THR A 2 -6.59 -17.28 12.12
N SER A 3 -5.65 -16.67 11.39
CA SER A 3 -5.95 -15.56 10.49
C SER A 3 -7.21 -15.91 9.72
N ASN A 4 -8.26 -15.10 9.84
CA ASN A 4 -9.56 -15.46 9.33
C ASN A 4 -9.55 -15.24 7.80
N PRO A 5 -9.45 -16.28 6.95
CA PRO A 5 -9.39 -16.13 5.49
C PRO A 5 -10.64 -15.43 4.95
N LEU A 6 -11.72 -15.41 5.73
CA LEU A 6 -12.94 -14.67 5.43
C LEU A 6 -12.74 -13.15 5.42
N ARG A 7 -11.77 -12.60 6.16
CA ARG A 7 -11.56 -11.15 6.23
C ARG A 7 -10.85 -10.62 4.97
N ASP A 8 -9.84 -11.35 4.49
CA ASP A 8 -9.14 -11.03 3.23
C ASP A 8 -10.06 -11.21 2.02
N TRP A 9 -10.88 -12.28 2.03
CA TRP A 9 -11.94 -12.48 1.03
C TRP A 9 -12.98 -11.36 1.02
N ARG A 10 -13.35 -10.82 2.19
CA ARG A 10 -14.36 -9.74 2.28
C ARG A 10 -13.86 -8.42 1.73
N MET A 11 -12.59 -8.06 1.96
CA MET A 11 -12.01 -6.83 1.39
C MET A 11 -11.90 -6.93 -0.15
N HIS A 12 -11.45 -8.07 -0.68
CA HIS A 12 -11.39 -8.30 -2.12
C HIS A 12 -12.77 -8.29 -2.78
N ARG A 13 -13.79 -8.88 -2.12
CA ARG A 13 -15.19 -8.82 -2.60
C ARG A 13 -15.74 -7.40 -2.58
N ALA A 14 -15.48 -6.63 -1.54
CA ALA A 14 -15.97 -5.25 -1.44
C ALA A 14 -15.37 -4.37 -2.54
N ASP A 15 -14.07 -4.49 -2.80
CA ASP A 15 -13.40 -3.76 -3.88
C ASP A 15 -13.90 -4.22 -5.26
N ALA A 16 -14.11 -5.53 -5.47
CA ALA A 16 -14.68 -6.06 -6.71
C ALA A 16 -16.11 -5.57 -6.96
N LEU A 17 -16.99 -5.67 -5.95
CA LEU A 17 -18.38 -5.18 -6.03
C LEU A 17 -18.43 -3.68 -6.31
N ARG A 18 -17.54 -2.92 -5.68
CA ARG A 18 -17.40 -1.48 -5.90
C ARG A 18 -17.02 -1.18 -7.34
N ILE A 19 -15.98 -1.82 -7.88
CA ILE A 19 -15.55 -1.60 -9.27
C ILE A 19 -16.65 -2.05 -10.26
N CYS A 20 -17.37 -3.13 -9.97
CA CYS A 20 -18.52 -3.55 -10.77
C CYS A 20 -19.63 -2.49 -10.77
N ALA A 21 -20.00 -1.98 -9.60
CA ALA A 21 -21.02 -0.93 -9.48
C ALA A 21 -20.59 0.38 -10.15
N GLN A 22 -19.34 0.81 -9.95
CA GLN A 22 -18.77 1.98 -10.61
C GLN A 22 -18.78 1.81 -12.13
N SER A 23 -18.33 0.66 -12.64
CA SER A 23 -18.32 0.36 -14.08
C SER A 23 -19.72 0.38 -14.69
N LEU A 24 -20.70 -0.21 -14.02
CA LEU A 24 -22.09 -0.20 -14.44
C LEU A 24 -22.65 1.23 -14.50
N ILE A 25 -22.48 2.00 -13.42
CA ILE A 25 -23.00 3.38 -13.34
C ILE A 25 -22.30 4.28 -14.36
N ALA A 26 -20.98 4.19 -14.50
CA ALA A 26 -20.20 4.97 -15.46
C ALA A 26 -20.63 4.69 -16.90
N SER A 27 -20.72 3.42 -17.28
CA SER A 27 -21.12 3.04 -18.65
C SER A 27 -22.56 3.46 -18.97
N MET A 28 -23.51 3.26 -18.06
CA MET A 28 -24.89 3.69 -18.25
C MET A 28 -25.02 5.22 -18.33
N LEU A 29 -24.36 5.94 -17.42
CA LEU A 29 -24.39 7.41 -17.41
C LEU A 29 -23.75 7.97 -18.68
N CYS A 30 -22.61 7.41 -19.09
CA CYS A 30 -21.93 7.80 -20.31
C CYS A 30 -22.80 7.55 -21.56
N TYR A 31 -23.41 6.37 -21.67
CA TYR A 31 -24.34 6.06 -22.76
C TYR A 31 -25.52 7.04 -22.79
N ALA A 32 -26.13 7.34 -21.64
CA ALA A 32 -27.25 8.27 -21.55
C ALA A 32 -26.86 9.69 -21.97
N VAL A 33 -25.73 10.22 -21.47
CA VAL A 33 -25.22 11.56 -21.82
C VAL A 33 -24.91 11.65 -23.31
N MET A 34 -24.21 10.66 -23.87
CA MET A 34 -23.85 10.67 -25.29
C MET A 34 -25.07 10.58 -26.22
N LYS A 35 -26.09 9.82 -25.83
CA LYS A 35 -27.36 9.73 -26.57
C LYS A 35 -28.13 11.04 -26.55
N LEU A 36 -28.12 11.77 -25.43
CA LEU A 36 -28.76 13.10 -25.33
C LEU A 36 -28.07 14.15 -26.21
N ILE A 37 -26.74 14.06 -26.34
CA ILE A 37 -25.94 14.97 -27.19
C ILE A 37 -26.03 14.56 -28.67
N GLY A 38 -26.53 13.35 -28.98
CA GLY A 38 -26.66 12.85 -30.35
C GLY A 38 -25.31 12.52 -31.00
N SER A 39 -24.27 12.28 -30.22
CA SER A 39 -22.92 12.01 -30.74
C SER A 39 -22.82 10.61 -31.34
N ALA A 40 -22.23 10.48 -32.54
CA ALA A 40 -21.97 9.20 -33.19
C ALA A 40 -20.88 8.36 -32.50
N SER A 41 -20.08 8.99 -31.63
CA SER A 41 -18.90 8.37 -30.99
C SER A 41 -19.20 7.75 -29.63
N VAL A 42 -20.43 7.24 -29.42
CA VAL A 42 -20.90 6.71 -28.12
C VAL A 42 -19.97 5.62 -27.55
N SER A 43 -19.52 4.69 -28.40
CA SER A 43 -18.66 3.58 -27.99
C SER A 43 -17.34 4.06 -27.37
N TRP A 44 -16.72 5.08 -27.95
CA TRP A 44 -15.47 5.67 -27.48
C TRP A 44 -15.60 6.28 -26.09
N ALA A 45 -16.69 7.00 -25.85
CA ALA A 45 -16.96 7.58 -24.53
C ALA A 45 -17.16 6.49 -23.47
N VAL A 46 -17.95 5.45 -23.79
CA VAL A 46 -18.19 4.33 -22.86
C VAL A 46 -16.87 3.63 -22.53
N PHE A 47 -16.06 3.27 -23.54
CA PHE A 47 -14.76 2.64 -23.30
C PHE A 47 -13.83 3.51 -22.47
N SER A 48 -13.75 4.82 -22.77
CA SER A 48 -12.92 5.73 -21.98
C SER A 48 -13.38 5.87 -20.53
N SER A 49 -14.70 5.87 -20.29
CA SER A 49 -15.24 5.89 -18.93
C SER A 49 -14.82 4.66 -18.13
N LEU A 50 -14.84 3.48 -18.76
CA LEU A 50 -14.44 2.22 -18.13
C LEU A 50 -12.92 2.15 -17.90
N PHE A 51 -12.11 2.57 -18.86
CA PHE A 51 -10.65 2.58 -18.70
C PHE A 51 -10.17 3.60 -17.65
N SER A 52 -10.95 4.65 -17.42
CA SER A 52 -10.65 5.67 -16.40
C SER A 52 -10.90 5.17 -14.98
N LEU A 53 -11.71 4.12 -14.79
CA LEU A 53 -11.94 3.53 -13.48
C LEU A 53 -10.77 2.65 -13.05
N GLN A 54 -10.29 2.90 -11.84
CA GLN A 54 -9.16 2.20 -11.26
C GLN A 54 -9.45 1.83 -9.80
N VAL A 55 -8.60 0.98 -9.22
CA VAL A 55 -8.76 0.50 -7.84
C VAL A 55 -8.71 1.64 -6.81
N SER A 56 -8.18 2.81 -7.13
CA SER A 56 -8.28 3.99 -6.28
C SER A 56 -8.73 5.21 -7.08
N PHE A 57 -9.37 6.17 -6.39
CA PHE A 57 -9.74 7.44 -7.00
C PHE A 57 -8.51 8.19 -7.54
N ASP A 58 -7.41 8.23 -6.77
CA ASP A 58 -6.17 8.90 -7.19
C ASP A 58 -5.62 8.32 -8.50
N ARG A 59 -5.67 6.98 -8.64
CA ARG A 59 -5.24 6.29 -9.86
C ARG A 59 -6.23 6.54 -11.00
N SER A 60 -7.53 6.59 -10.71
CA SER A 60 -8.60 6.88 -11.68
C SER A 60 -8.43 8.28 -12.26
N LEU A 61 -8.19 9.28 -11.39
CA LEU A 61 -7.92 10.66 -11.77
C LEU A 61 -6.66 10.77 -12.64
N LYS A 62 -5.55 10.15 -12.22
CA LYS A 62 -4.31 10.17 -13.00
C LYS A 62 -4.49 9.52 -14.38
N HIS A 63 -5.17 8.37 -14.45
CA HIS A 63 -5.43 7.68 -15.71
C HIS A 63 -6.41 8.44 -16.60
N GLY A 64 -7.50 8.96 -16.05
CA GLY A 64 -8.48 9.73 -16.81
C GLY A 64 -7.88 11.03 -17.35
N LEU A 65 -7.10 11.77 -16.55
CA LEU A 65 -6.35 12.94 -17.05
C LEU A 65 -5.33 12.55 -18.12
N GLY A 66 -4.60 11.44 -17.92
CA GLY A 66 -3.70 10.89 -18.92
C GLY A 66 -4.42 10.55 -20.23
N GLN A 67 -5.61 9.93 -20.16
CA GLN A 67 -6.47 9.67 -21.31
C GLN A 67 -6.92 10.95 -22.00
N MET A 68 -7.34 11.98 -21.25
CA MET A 68 -7.76 13.26 -21.83
C MET A 68 -6.59 13.93 -22.59
N THR A 69 -5.40 14.01 -21.98
CA THR A 69 -4.21 14.55 -22.64
C THR A 69 -3.76 13.68 -23.82
N GLY A 70 -3.86 12.36 -23.67
CA GLY A 70 -3.52 11.39 -24.70
C GLY A 70 -4.48 11.46 -25.88
N ALA A 71 -5.77 11.70 -25.65
CA ALA A 71 -6.76 11.88 -26.71
C ALA A 71 -6.42 13.11 -27.55
N VAL A 72 -6.12 14.25 -26.92
CA VAL A 72 -5.73 15.47 -27.63
C VAL A 72 -4.44 15.24 -28.43
N ALA A 73 -3.38 14.75 -27.79
CA ALA A 73 -2.11 14.51 -28.46
C ALA A 73 -2.22 13.46 -29.57
N GLY A 74 -2.93 12.37 -29.31
CA GLY A 74 -3.14 11.28 -30.26
C GLY A 74 -3.96 11.73 -31.46
N THR A 75 -4.98 12.57 -31.26
CA THR A 75 -5.75 13.16 -32.35
C THR A 75 -4.91 14.06 -33.23
N VAL A 76 -4.08 14.92 -32.63
CA VAL A 76 -3.15 15.78 -33.39
C VAL A 76 -2.19 14.94 -34.23
N VAL A 77 -1.55 13.93 -33.64
CA VAL A 77 -0.58 13.08 -34.35
C VAL A 77 -1.27 12.20 -35.40
N GLY A 78 -2.44 11.64 -35.10
CA GLY A 78 -3.22 10.83 -36.03
C GLY A 78 -3.68 11.62 -37.25
N LEU A 79 -4.18 12.85 -37.05
CA LEU A 79 -4.53 13.76 -38.15
C LEU A 79 -3.31 14.17 -38.97
N ALA A 80 -2.16 14.42 -38.32
CA ALA A 80 -0.91 14.70 -39.03
C ALA A 80 -0.48 13.51 -39.91
N ALA A 81 -0.63 12.27 -39.42
CA ALA A 81 -0.34 11.06 -40.19
C ALA A 81 -1.22 10.94 -41.44
N VAL A 82 -2.52 11.22 -41.31
CA VAL A 82 -3.46 11.21 -42.44
C VAL A 82 -3.13 12.30 -43.46
N HIS A 83 -2.72 13.48 -42.99
CA HIS A 83 -2.34 14.58 -43.87
C HIS A 83 -1.04 14.31 -44.64
N LEU A 84 -0.04 13.71 -43.98
CA LEU A 84 1.24 13.34 -44.61
C LEU A 84 1.11 12.18 -45.60
N PHE A 85 0.16 11.28 -45.37
CA PHE A 85 -0.04 10.07 -46.18
C PHE A 85 -1.50 9.97 -46.65
N PRO A 86 -1.96 10.80 -47.60
CA PRO A 86 -3.38 10.99 -47.91
C PRO A 86 -4.04 9.79 -48.60
N THR A 87 -3.27 8.84 -49.16
CA THR A 87 -3.86 7.69 -49.87
C THR A 87 -4.18 6.53 -48.92
N GLY A 88 -5.32 5.85 -49.13
CA GLY A 88 -5.72 4.70 -48.30
C GLY A 88 -4.77 3.50 -48.41
N ALA A 89 -3.96 3.43 -49.47
CA ALA A 89 -2.89 2.43 -49.63
C ALA A 89 -1.76 2.62 -48.61
N ASP A 90 -1.63 3.82 -48.03
CA ASP A 90 -0.58 4.18 -47.07
C ASP A 90 -0.96 3.86 -45.61
N ALA A 91 -2.02 3.08 -45.36
CA ALA A 91 -2.48 2.78 -44.00
C ALA A 91 -1.35 2.25 -43.09
N LEU A 92 -0.44 1.44 -43.64
CA LEU A 92 0.74 0.95 -42.92
C LEU A 92 1.70 2.09 -42.54
N MET A 93 1.96 3.03 -43.46
CA MET A 93 2.82 4.19 -43.24
C MET A 93 2.20 5.17 -42.25
N ARG A 94 0.89 5.42 -42.34
CA ARG A 94 0.14 6.22 -41.34
C ARG A 94 0.28 5.63 -39.94
N LEU A 95 0.04 4.33 -39.80
CA LEU A 95 0.13 3.63 -38.52
C LEU A 95 1.57 3.65 -37.98
N ALA A 96 2.56 3.36 -38.84
CA ALA A 96 3.97 3.37 -38.46
C ALA A 96 4.41 4.74 -37.96
N PHE A 97 4.07 5.81 -38.68
CA PHE A 97 4.38 7.19 -38.29
C PHE A 97 3.67 7.57 -36.98
N ALA A 98 2.35 7.38 -36.91
CA ALA A 98 1.55 7.72 -35.74
C ALA A 98 2.06 7.01 -34.47
N THR A 99 2.34 5.71 -34.58
CA THR A 99 2.85 4.89 -33.47
C THR A 99 4.27 5.31 -33.08
N ALA A 100 5.18 5.53 -34.04
CA ALA A 100 6.55 5.93 -33.75
C ALA A 100 6.60 7.27 -32.98
N ILE A 101 5.86 8.27 -33.46
CA ILE A 101 5.83 9.59 -32.83
C ILE A 101 5.18 9.55 -31.45
N THR A 102 4.04 8.87 -31.29
CA THR A 102 3.36 8.78 -29.99
C THR A 102 4.12 7.92 -28.98
N CYS A 103 4.76 6.84 -29.40
CA CYS A 103 5.65 6.06 -28.55
C CYS A 103 6.84 6.91 -28.07
N LEU A 104 7.51 7.63 -28.98
CA LEU A 104 8.62 8.53 -28.63
C LEU A 104 8.15 9.64 -27.68
N ALA A 105 7.00 10.25 -27.94
CA ALA A 105 6.43 11.26 -27.05
C ALA A 105 6.10 10.68 -25.67
N SER A 106 5.62 9.44 -25.61
CA SER A 106 5.22 8.79 -24.36
C SER A 106 6.41 8.32 -23.52
N THR A 107 7.60 8.11 -24.10
CA THR A 107 8.82 7.87 -23.30
C THR A 107 9.24 9.13 -22.53
N ILE A 108 9.01 10.31 -23.11
CA ILE A 108 9.29 11.61 -22.49
C ILE A 108 8.16 12.01 -21.53
N PHE A 109 6.90 11.77 -21.93
CA PHE A 109 5.70 12.09 -21.15
C PHE A 109 4.84 10.83 -20.90
N PRO A 110 5.18 9.98 -19.91
CA PRO A 110 4.49 8.70 -19.69
C PRO A 110 2.98 8.81 -19.43
N ALA A 111 2.49 9.99 -19.03
CA ALA A 111 1.07 10.25 -18.85
C ALA A 111 0.26 10.18 -20.16
N THR A 112 0.91 10.33 -21.32
CA THR A 112 0.24 10.38 -22.64
C THR A 112 0.26 9.05 -23.38
N ASN A 113 0.58 7.92 -22.74
CA ASN A 113 0.59 6.58 -23.37
C ASN A 113 -0.71 6.25 -24.13
N TYR A 114 -1.85 6.77 -23.68
CA TYR A 114 -3.13 6.57 -24.36
C TYR A 114 -3.19 7.22 -25.76
N SER A 115 -2.33 8.21 -26.03
CA SER A 115 -2.19 8.84 -27.35
C SER A 115 -1.82 7.85 -28.44
N ILE A 116 -1.09 6.78 -28.11
CA ILE A 116 -0.70 5.74 -29.06
C ILE A 116 -1.95 5.08 -29.65
N VAL A 117 -2.90 4.70 -28.79
CA VAL A 117 -4.15 4.05 -29.20
C VAL A 117 -4.99 5.00 -30.05
N VAL A 118 -5.14 6.26 -29.61
CA VAL A 118 -5.96 7.26 -30.30
C VAL A 118 -5.37 7.62 -31.66
N ALA A 119 -4.05 7.85 -31.73
CA ALA A 119 -3.37 8.16 -32.98
C ALA A 119 -3.43 6.99 -33.97
N ALA A 120 -3.21 5.76 -33.51
CA ALA A 120 -3.33 4.56 -34.34
C ALA A 120 -4.75 4.38 -34.89
N ALA A 121 -5.76 4.59 -34.06
CA ALA A 121 -7.17 4.47 -34.46
C ALA A 121 -7.56 5.49 -35.53
N ILE A 122 -7.10 6.75 -35.40
CA ILE A 122 -7.34 7.80 -36.41
C ILE A 122 -6.52 7.53 -37.68
N ALA A 123 -5.26 7.12 -37.55
CA ALA A 123 -4.37 6.81 -38.67
C ALA A 123 -4.90 5.67 -39.56
N LEU A 124 -5.58 4.68 -38.97
CA LEU A 124 -6.16 3.54 -39.68
C LEU A 124 -7.54 3.81 -40.28
N GLU A 125 -8.15 4.96 -39.99
CA GLU A 125 -9.48 5.25 -40.48
C GLU A 125 -9.46 5.60 -41.98
N PRO A 126 -10.25 4.92 -42.84
CA PRO A 126 -10.19 5.08 -44.29
C PRO A 126 -10.54 6.49 -44.78
N SER A 127 -11.41 7.19 -44.04
CA SER A 127 -11.95 8.50 -44.37
C SER A 127 -12.03 9.38 -43.13
N SER A 128 -10.92 9.55 -42.41
CA SER A 128 -10.91 10.39 -41.21
C SER A 128 -11.10 11.86 -41.60
N ASP A 129 -12.35 12.31 -41.57
CA ASP A 129 -12.68 13.73 -41.52
C ASP A 129 -12.22 14.31 -40.17
N ILE A 130 -11.74 15.55 -40.19
CA ILE A 130 -11.30 16.30 -39.00
C ILE A 130 -12.43 16.34 -37.97
N ALA A 131 -13.68 16.52 -38.43
CA ALA A 131 -14.85 16.52 -37.56
C ALA A 131 -15.06 15.16 -36.85
N GLY A 132 -14.80 14.05 -37.54
CA GLY A 132 -14.90 12.70 -36.96
C GLY A 132 -13.81 12.44 -35.91
N ALA A 133 -12.57 12.84 -36.20
CA ALA A 133 -11.46 12.71 -35.27
C ALA A 133 -11.65 13.57 -34.00
N LEU A 134 -12.18 14.79 -34.16
CA LEU A 134 -12.49 15.68 -33.05
C LEU A 134 -13.65 15.14 -32.21
N SER A 135 -14.72 14.66 -32.85
CA SER A 135 -15.86 14.02 -32.18
C SER A 135 -15.43 12.85 -31.29
N ARG A 136 -14.45 12.04 -31.73
CA ARG A 136 -13.89 10.95 -30.93
C ARG A 136 -13.05 11.46 -29.77
N ALA A 137 -12.23 12.49 -29.98
CA ALA A 137 -11.45 13.09 -28.92
C ALA A 137 -12.36 13.65 -27.81
N GLU A 138 -13.41 14.38 -28.18
CA GLU A 138 -14.43 14.89 -27.26
C GLU A 138 -15.14 13.76 -26.52
N ALA A 139 -15.52 12.69 -27.23
CA ALA A 139 -16.15 11.50 -26.63
C ALA A 139 -15.23 10.85 -25.58
N ILE A 140 -13.93 10.69 -25.88
CA ILE A 140 -12.95 10.14 -24.93
C ILE A 140 -12.81 11.07 -23.72
N ILE A 141 -12.66 12.38 -23.94
CA ILE A 141 -12.51 13.37 -22.85
C ILE A 141 -13.73 13.33 -21.93
N LEU A 142 -14.94 13.31 -22.49
CA LEU A 142 -16.19 13.25 -21.74
C LEU A 142 -16.34 11.91 -21.00
N GLY A 143 -16.02 10.80 -21.68
CA GLY A 143 -16.01 9.47 -21.07
C GLY A 143 -15.08 9.41 -19.86
N ALA A 144 -13.85 9.89 -20.01
CA ALA A 144 -12.88 9.97 -18.92
C ALA A 144 -13.36 10.85 -17.76
N ALA A 145 -13.94 12.02 -18.05
CA ALA A 145 -14.51 12.90 -17.05
C ALA A 145 -15.65 12.23 -16.26
N ILE A 146 -16.55 11.52 -16.93
CA ILE A 146 -17.64 10.76 -16.30
C ILE A 146 -17.06 9.62 -15.44
N GLY A 147 -16.07 8.88 -15.93
CA GLY A 147 -15.40 7.81 -15.17
C GLY A 147 -14.76 8.35 -13.88
N ILE A 148 -14.08 9.49 -13.96
CA ILE A 148 -13.52 10.18 -12.78
C ILE A 148 -14.64 10.62 -11.81
N ALA A 149 -15.71 11.23 -12.34
CA ALA A 149 -16.84 11.69 -11.53
C ALA A 149 -17.54 10.53 -10.80
N VAL A 150 -17.73 9.39 -11.47
CA VAL A 150 -18.28 8.19 -10.84
C VAL A 150 -17.33 7.60 -9.80
N SER A 151 -16.02 7.61 -10.07
CA SER A 151 -15.00 7.12 -9.12
C SER A 151 -15.02 7.87 -7.78
N VAL A 152 -15.32 9.17 -7.78
CA VAL A 152 -15.41 9.99 -6.55
C VAL A 152 -16.80 9.95 -5.90
N THR A 153 -17.87 9.81 -6.68
CA THR A 153 -19.24 9.85 -6.16
C THR A 153 -19.74 8.50 -5.67
N VAL A 154 -19.37 7.42 -6.35
CA VAL A 154 -19.81 6.05 -6.03
C VAL A 154 -18.73 5.37 -5.20
N TRP A 155 -18.84 5.46 -3.87
CA TRP A 155 -17.97 4.76 -2.92
C TRP A 155 -16.47 5.10 -3.09
N PRO A 156 -16.05 6.34 -2.78
CA PRO A 156 -14.66 6.75 -3.01
C PRO A 156 -13.67 5.95 -2.14
N GLN A 157 -12.64 5.38 -2.77
CA GLN A 157 -11.53 4.75 -2.07
C GLN A 157 -10.23 5.51 -2.40
N PHE A 158 -9.75 6.28 -1.43
CA PHE A 158 -8.51 7.04 -1.55
C PHE A 158 -7.30 6.13 -1.32
N ALA A 159 -6.20 6.36 -2.05
CA ALA A 159 -4.97 5.57 -1.91
C ALA A 159 -4.44 5.56 -0.47
N ARG A 160 -4.61 6.68 0.24
CA ARG A 160 -4.25 6.82 1.66
C ARG A 160 -5.06 5.89 2.57
N SER A 161 -6.37 5.82 2.39
CA SER A 161 -7.22 4.92 3.20
C SER A 161 -6.87 3.46 2.95
N ARG A 162 -6.56 3.12 1.69
CA ARG A 162 -6.10 1.78 1.31
C ARG A 162 -4.74 1.45 1.94
N ALA A 163 -3.80 2.39 1.93
CA ALA A 163 -2.50 2.22 2.57
C ALA A 163 -2.64 1.93 4.07
N PHE A 164 -3.52 2.65 4.78
CA PHE A 164 -3.79 2.38 6.19
C PHE A 164 -4.44 1.02 6.44
N GLY A 165 -5.37 0.59 5.57
CA GLY A 165 -5.94 -0.74 5.66
C GLY A 165 -4.86 -1.84 5.57
N ILE A 166 -3.93 -1.71 4.63
CA ILE A 166 -2.83 -2.66 4.46
C ILE A 166 -1.85 -2.59 5.65
N MET A 167 -1.47 -1.39 6.11
CA MET A 167 -0.60 -1.25 7.29
C MET A 167 -1.23 -1.83 8.56
N ALA A 168 -2.55 -1.72 8.73
CA ALA A 168 -3.23 -2.39 9.83
C ALA A 168 -3.14 -3.92 9.75
N ASN A 169 -3.14 -4.49 8.55
CA ASN A 169 -2.92 -5.92 8.36
C ASN A 169 -1.47 -6.32 8.68
N LEU A 170 -0.47 -5.48 8.34
CA LEU A 170 0.92 -5.71 8.74
C LEU A 170 1.09 -5.68 10.28
N LEU A 171 0.38 -4.79 10.97
CA LEU A 171 0.37 -4.77 12.44
C LEU A 171 -0.29 -6.03 13.03
N ASP A 172 -1.38 -6.51 12.42
CA ASP A 172 -2.01 -7.80 12.79
C ASP A 172 -1.02 -8.96 12.57
N ASP A 173 -0.21 -8.94 11.51
CA ASP A 173 0.83 -9.94 11.24
C ASP A 173 1.95 -9.92 12.29
N CYS A 174 2.45 -8.73 12.67
CA CYS A 174 3.42 -8.59 13.78
C CYS A 174 2.87 -9.12 15.11
N ARG A 175 1.57 -8.88 15.36
CA ARG A 175 0.87 -9.37 16.54
C ARG A 175 0.74 -10.89 16.54
N GLU A 176 0.37 -11.49 15.40
CA GLU A 176 0.32 -12.95 15.26
C GLU A 176 1.71 -13.56 15.44
N LEU A 177 2.76 -12.89 14.93
CA LEU A 177 4.14 -13.33 15.12
C LEU A 177 4.52 -13.37 16.61
N LEU A 178 4.23 -12.30 17.36
CA LEU A 178 4.46 -12.27 18.83
C LEU A 178 3.80 -13.44 19.59
N HIS A 179 2.64 -13.90 19.13
CA HIS A 179 1.94 -15.03 19.73
C HIS A 179 2.55 -16.39 19.39
N VAL A 180 3.14 -16.53 18.20
CA VAL A 180 3.63 -17.82 17.67
C VAL A 180 5.13 -18.03 17.94
N LEU A 181 5.92 -16.96 18.09
CA LEU A 181 7.37 -17.06 18.27
C LEU A 181 7.75 -17.81 19.57
N PRO A 182 8.52 -18.92 19.48
CA PRO A 182 9.07 -19.61 20.64
C PRO A 182 10.37 -18.93 21.11
N ILE A 183 10.29 -17.68 21.58
CA ILE A 183 11.45 -16.83 21.97
C ILE A 183 12.42 -17.54 22.95
N LEU A 184 11.98 -18.57 23.68
CA LEU A 184 12.81 -19.44 24.53
C LEU A 184 12.37 -20.92 24.48
N GLY A 185 11.71 -21.35 23.39
CA GLY A 185 11.10 -22.68 23.23
C GLY A 185 11.76 -23.54 22.14
N PRO A 186 11.45 -24.85 22.07
CA PRO A 186 12.03 -25.75 21.07
C PRO A 186 11.59 -25.41 19.63
N ALA A 187 12.49 -25.66 18.66
CA ALA A 187 12.39 -25.20 17.27
C ALA A 187 11.30 -25.89 16.40
N ASP A 188 10.56 -26.86 16.92
CA ASP A 188 9.61 -27.70 16.15
C ASP A 188 8.37 -26.94 15.63
N SER A 189 8.14 -25.68 16.03
CA SER A 189 6.98 -24.86 15.64
C SER A 189 7.20 -23.92 14.43
N ARG A 190 8.26 -24.12 13.63
CA ARG A 190 8.67 -23.16 12.56
C ARG A 190 7.77 -23.14 11.32
N VAL A 191 7.09 -24.24 10.98
CA VAL A 191 6.20 -24.30 9.80
C VAL A 191 5.09 -23.25 9.85
N SER A 192 4.60 -22.88 11.04
CA SER A 192 3.61 -21.80 11.20
C SER A 192 4.18 -20.38 11.04
N VAL A 193 5.49 -20.20 11.19
CA VAL A 193 6.17 -18.90 11.07
C VAL A 193 6.44 -18.57 9.60
N ASP A 194 6.78 -19.57 8.78
CA ASP A 194 7.05 -19.37 7.34
C ASP A 194 5.81 -18.87 6.57
N ALA A 195 4.64 -19.50 6.80
CA ALA A 195 3.39 -19.05 6.19
C ALA A 195 3.01 -17.62 6.60
N LEU A 196 3.31 -17.24 7.85
CA LEU A 196 3.10 -15.90 8.36
C LEU A 196 4.08 -14.90 7.71
N HIS A 197 5.33 -15.30 7.52
CA HIS A 197 6.34 -14.50 6.82
C HIS A 197 5.94 -14.23 5.37
N GLU A 198 5.49 -15.24 4.63
CA GLU A 198 4.99 -15.07 3.26
C GLU A 198 3.78 -14.12 3.21
N ARG A 199 2.87 -14.21 4.18
CA ARG A 199 1.72 -13.31 4.30
C ARG A 199 2.16 -11.87 4.56
N PHE A 200 3.06 -11.65 5.51
CA PHE A 200 3.62 -10.33 5.80
C PHE A 200 4.32 -9.72 4.57
N MET A 201 5.15 -10.50 3.87
CA MET A 201 5.88 -10.03 2.69
C MET A 201 4.92 -9.64 1.55
N ARG A 202 3.83 -10.37 1.35
CA ARG A 202 2.77 -9.97 0.41
C ARG A 202 2.15 -8.62 0.79
N HIS A 203 1.72 -8.46 2.04
CA HIS A 203 1.18 -7.18 2.53
C HIS A 203 2.20 -6.04 2.41
N LEU A 204 3.49 -6.32 2.61
CA LEU A 204 4.57 -5.32 2.52
C LEU A 204 4.76 -4.83 1.08
N VAL A 205 4.76 -5.74 0.11
CA VAL A 205 4.82 -5.40 -1.33
C VAL A 205 3.62 -4.54 -1.73
N ASP A 206 2.42 -4.92 -1.31
CA ASP A 206 1.20 -4.16 -1.58
C ASP A 206 1.26 -2.77 -0.94
N ALA A 207 1.73 -2.67 0.32
CA ALA A 207 1.88 -1.40 1.01
C ALA A 207 2.90 -0.49 0.31
N ARG A 208 4.04 -1.03 -0.14
CA ARG A 208 5.06 -0.25 -0.89
C ARG A 208 4.51 0.29 -2.20
N ALA A 209 3.75 -0.51 -2.95
CA ALA A 209 3.12 -0.08 -4.19
C ALA A 209 2.16 1.11 -3.94
N VAL A 210 1.26 0.98 -2.96
CA VAL A 210 0.29 2.03 -2.63
C VAL A 210 0.98 3.28 -2.04
N CYS A 211 2.02 3.12 -1.23
CA CYS A 211 2.82 4.25 -0.71
C CYS A 211 3.54 5.00 -1.83
N GLY A 212 4.08 4.29 -2.83
CA GLY A 212 4.68 4.90 -4.03
C GLY A 212 3.68 5.73 -4.82
N GLU A 213 2.44 5.25 -4.96
CA GLU A 213 1.35 5.98 -5.61
C GLU A 213 0.91 7.23 -4.80
N ALA A 214 0.84 7.12 -3.48
CA ALA A 214 0.47 8.22 -2.59
C ALA A 214 1.59 9.29 -2.48
N ARG A 215 2.86 8.93 -2.72
CA ARG A 215 4.02 9.85 -2.67
C ARG A 215 3.93 10.99 -3.68
N ILE A 216 3.23 10.78 -4.80
CA ILE A 216 3.01 11.80 -5.84
C ILE A 216 2.14 12.96 -5.31
N LYS A 217 1.26 12.72 -4.32
CA LYS A 217 0.44 13.76 -3.67
C LYS A 217 0.94 14.19 -2.28
N ALA A 218 1.69 13.33 -1.57
CA ALA A 218 2.21 13.63 -0.23
C ALA A 218 3.26 14.76 -0.18
N HIS A 219 3.80 15.19 -1.34
CA HIS A 219 4.66 16.38 -1.42
C HIS A 219 3.95 17.69 -1.04
N PHE A 220 2.63 17.68 -0.85
CA PHE A 220 1.83 18.88 -0.61
C PHE A 220 1.34 19.10 0.83
N THR A 221 1.59 18.19 1.79
CA THR A 221 1.18 18.41 3.20
C THR A 221 2.16 17.76 4.18
N GLY A 222 2.79 18.58 5.02
CA GLY A 222 3.91 18.25 5.93
C GLY A 222 3.59 17.33 7.11
N GLY A 223 3.17 16.09 6.82
CA GLY A 223 3.15 15.00 7.80
C GLY A 223 4.24 13.96 7.52
N PRO A 224 4.58 13.10 8.51
CA PRO A 224 5.37 11.90 8.30
C PRO A 224 4.87 11.12 7.08
N SER A 225 5.77 10.83 6.14
CA SER A 225 5.39 10.11 4.92
C SER A 225 4.84 8.72 5.27
N LEU A 226 3.88 8.20 4.50
CA LEU A 226 3.38 6.82 4.65
C LEU A 226 4.54 5.79 4.61
N GLY A 227 5.64 6.14 3.94
CA GLY A 227 6.87 5.36 3.93
C GLY A 227 7.57 5.27 5.30
N ALA A 228 7.53 6.33 6.12
CA ALA A 228 8.14 6.30 7.46
C ALA A 228 7.39 5.36 8.41
N VAL A 229 6.06 5.34 8.34
CA VAL A 229 5.23 4.38 9.11
C VAL A 229 5.50 2.96 8.65
N LEU A 230 5.53 2.74 7.33
CA LEU A 230 5.80 1.42 6.76
C LEU A 230 7.18 0.89 7.16
N PHE A 231 8.20 1.75 7.11
CA PHE A 231 9.54 1.43 7.57
C PHE A 231 9.57 1.06 9.06
N ALA A 232 8.85 1.79 9.92
CA ALA A 232 8.78 1.47 11.35
C ALA A 232 8.14 0.10 11.62
N ILE A 233 7.10 -0.28 10.88
CA ILE A 233 6.47 -1.61 10.97
C ILE A 233 7.44 -2.70 10.48
N GLU A 234 8.15 -2.45 9.38
CA GLU A 234 9.17 -3.36 8.86
C GLU A 234 10.34 -3.55 9.84
N THR A 235 10.78 -2.48 10.52
CA THR A 235 11.79 -2.56 11.57
C THR A 235 11.30 -3.42 12.74
N LEU A 236 10.05 -3.26 13.16
CA LEU A 236 9.46 -4.10 14.21
C LEU A 236 9.44 -5.58 13.81
N TRP A 237 8.99 -5.90 12.60
CA TRP A 237 8.96 -7.27 12.09
C TRP A 237 10.34 -7.94 12.14
N HIS A 238 11.36 -7.27 11.60
CA HIS A 238 12.73 -7.79 11.65
C HIS A 238 13.25 -7.90 13.08
N GLY A 239 12.90 -6.95 13.96
CA GLY A 239 13.23 -7.03 15.38
C GLY A 239 12.67 -8.28 16.04
N LEU A 240 11.41 -8.64 15.76
CA LEU A 240 10.77 -9.84 16.30
C LEU A 240 11.45 -11.13 15.81
N VAL A 241 11.81 -11.20 14.53
CA VAL A 241 12.56 -12.33 13.96
C VAL A 241 13.95 -12.45 14.57
N LEU A 242 14.64 -11.32 14.79
CA LEU A 242 15.95 -11.31 15.45
C LEU A 242 15.85 -11.74 16.91
N LEU A 243 14.82 -11.30 17.64
CA LEU A 243 14.57 -11.70 19.02
C LEU A 243 14.41 -13.23 19.14
N ASP A 244 13.68 -13.86 18.23
CA ASP A 244 13.53 -15.32 18.20
C ASP A 244 14.86 -16.04 17.97
N ARG A 245 15.67 -15.56 17.01
CA ARG A 245 17.00 -16.11 16.72
C ARG A 245 17.98 -15.93 17.88
N THR A 246 17.98 -14.77 18.52
CA THR A 246 18.80 -14.53 19.72
C THR A 246 18.32 -15.40 20.87
N GLY A 247 17.01 -15.56 21.03
CA GLY A 247 16.38 -16.49 21.96
C GLY A 247 16.93 -17.91 21.86
N GLU A 248 16.94 -18.44 20.64
CA GLU A 248 17.47 -19.78 20.35
C GLU A 248 18.97 -19.88 20.69
N SER A 249 19.80 -18.95 20.18
CA SER A 249 21.25 -18.95 20.36
C SER A 249 21.67 -18.91 21.82
N GLU A 250 21.02 -18.05 22.61
CA GLU A 250 21.44 -17.75 23.97
C GLU A 250 20.76 -18.65 25.02
N SER A 251 19.72 -19.39 24.66
CA SER A 251 18.92 -20.21 25.59
C SER A 251 19.72 -21.25 26.38
N ALA A 252 20.78 -21.80 25.80
CA ALA A 252 21.59 -22.85 26.41
C ALA A 252 22.50 -22.34 27.55
N ALA A 253 22.79 -21.04 27.59
CA ALA A 253 23.66 -20.42 28.59
C ALA A 253 22.90 -19.92 29.83
N LEU A 254 21.57 -20.02 29.83
CA LEU A 254 20.72 -19.54 30.91
C LEU A 254 20.47 -20.63 31.96
N ASP A 255 20.43 -20.23 33.23
CA ASP A 255 19.91 -21.09 34.30
C ASP A 255 18.39 -20.96 34.44
N ASP A 256 17.80 -21.77 35.32
CA ASP A 256 16.35 -21.78 35.52
C ASP A 256 15.80 -20.48 36.09
N GLU A 257 16.59 -19.73 36.86
CA GLU A 257 16.17 -18.46 37.44
C GLU A 257 16.11 -17.36 36.38
N ASP A 258 17.18 -17.20 35.62
CA ASP A 258 17.28 -16.23 34.52
C ASP A 258 16.24 -16.54 33.45
N ARG A 259 16.05 -17.82 33.13
CA ARG A 259 15.04 -18.26 32.16
C ARG A 259 13.63 -17.89 32.63
N ARG A 260 13.30 -18.08 33.92
CA ARG A 260 11.99 -17.68 34.46
C ARG A 260 11.80 -16.16 34.36
N LEU A 261 12.81 -15.38 34.76
CA LEU A 261 12.73 -13.92 34.72
C LEU A 261 12.55 -13.39 33.29
N LEU A 262 13.27 -13.96 32.32
CA LEU A 262 13.14 -13.59 30.91
C LEU A 262 11.79 -14.03 30.32
N LEU A 263 11.27 -15.21 30.69
CA LEU A 263 9.94 -15.65 30.28
C LEU A 263 8.84 -14.70 30.80
N GLU A 264 8.94 -14.24 32.04
CA GLU A 264 8.03 -13.22 32.58
C GLU A 264 8.10 -11.91 31.78
N HIS A 265 9.31 -11.48 31.40
CA HIS A 265 9.50 -10.30 30.55
C HIS A 265 8.90 -10.51 29.16
N VAL A 266 9.13 -11.65 28.53
CA VAL A 266 8.54 -12.04 27.23
C VAL A 266 7.02 -12.01 27.29
N ASP A 267 6.41 -12.51 28.38
CA ASP A 267 4.96 -12.48 28.54
C ASP A 267 4.40 -11.06 28.70
N VAL A 268 5.14 -10.16 29.36
CA VAL A 268 4.78 -8.74 29.40
C VAL A 268 4.85 -8.11 28.01
N VAL A 269 5.91 -8.38 27.25
CA VAL A 269 6.07 -7.91 25.86
C VAL A 269 4.93 -8.43 24.99
N ARG A 270 4.58 -9.73 25.09
CA ARG A 270 3.45 -10.32 24.36
C ARG A 270 2.14 -9.63 24.70
N ARG A 271 1.76 -9.55 25.98
CA ARG A 271 0.47 -8.97 26.39
C ARG A 271 0.34 -7.50 26.00
N CYS A 272 1.34 -6.68 26.35
CA CYS A 272 1.26 -5.25 26.13
C CYS A 272 1.51 -4.89 24.66
N GLY A 273 2.46 -5.57 24.00
CA GLY A 273 2.71 -5.42 22.57
C GLY A 273 1.48 -5.77 21.74
N THR A 274 0.82 -6.90 22.01
CA THR A 274 -0.43 -7.27 21.36
C THR A 274 -1.52 -6.22 21.55
N ALA A 275 -1.76 -5.79 22.79
CA ALA A 275 -2.78 -4.78 23.09
C ALA A 275 -2.49 -3.40 22.47
N TYR A 276 -1.21 -3.07 22.29
CA TYR A 276 -0.78 -1.82 21.65
C TYR A 276 -0.92 -1.89 20.13
N LEU A 277 -0.45 -2.98 19.50
CA LEU A 277 -0.61 -3.22 18.06
C LEU A 277 -2.07 -3.27 17.65
N ASP A 278 -2.95 -3.90 18.45
CA ASP A 278 -4.39 -3.92 18.20
C ASP A 278 -4.99 -2.50 18.18
N ARG A 279 -4.59 -1.64 19.12
CA ARG A 279 -5.04 -0.24 19.18
C ARG A 279 -4.50 0.58 18.00
N LEU A 280 -3.26 0.35 17.59
CA LEU A 280 -2.69 0.98 16.39
C LEU A 280 -3.41 0.53 15.11
N ALA A 281 -3.71 -0.76 14.99
CA ALA A 281 -4.46 -1.31 13.86
C ALA A 281 -5.90 -0.74 13.82
N ALA A 282 -6.54 -0.54 14.98
CA ALA A 282 -7.83 0.14 15.07
C ALA A 282 -7.75 1.61 14.63
N TYR A 283 -6.74 2.37 15.09
CA TYR A 283 -6.47 3.74 14.62
C TYR A 283 -6.36 3.79 13.09
N MET A 284 -5.62 2.87 12.48
CA MET A 284 -5.44 2.82 11.03
C MET A 284 -6.72 2.48 10.26
N ARG A 285 -7.59 1.62 10.80
CA ARG A 285 -8.81 1.16 10.11
C ARG A 285 -9.99 2.11 10.24
N SER A 286 -10.26 2.58 11.46
CA SER A 286 -11.48 3.32 11.78
C SER A 286 -11.24 4.75 12.24
N GLY A 287 -9.98 5.19 12.35
CA GLY A 287 -9.65 6.50 12.91
C GLY A 287 -9.95 6.59 14.41
N ALA A 288 -9.93 5.46 15.12
CA ALA A 288 -9.96 5.43 16.59
C ALA A 288 -8.84 6.32 17.16
N PRO A 289 -8.92 6.80 18.42
CA PRO A 289 -7.87 7.63 19.01
C PRO A 289 -6.51 6.93 19.00
N LEU A 290 -5.45 7.66 18.67
CA LEU A 290 -4.10 7.13 18.70
C LEU A 290 -3.74 6.76 20.16
N PRO A 291 -3.28 5.53 20.44
CA PRO A 291 -2.91 5.15 21.81
C PRO A 291 -1.67 5.93 22.25
N ALA A 292 -1.71 6.51 23.45
CA ALA A 292 -0.54 7.14 24.05
C ALA A 292 0.57 6.11 24.27
N SER A 293 1.70 6.31 23.59
CA SER A 293 2.85 5.39 23.59
C SER A 293 3.36 5.16 25.02
N GLU A 294 3.60 6.24 25.77
CA GLU A 294 4.15 6.20 27.13
C GLU A 294 3.29 5.36 28.07
N ARG A 295 1.99 5.66 28.16
CA ARG A 295 1.07 4.95 29.06
C ARG A 295 0.85 3.49 28.66
N SER A 296 0.87 3.19 27.37
CA SER A 296 0.59 1.85 26.87
C SER A 296 1.80 0.90 26.99
N LEU A 297 3.02 1.46 27.00
CA LEU A 297 4.27 0.70 27.02
C LEU A 297 4.98 0.72 28.38
N GLN A 298 4.54 1.54 29.34
CA GLN A 298 5.10 1.57 30.71
C GLN A 298 5.34 0.19 31.35
N PRO A 299 4.43 -0.81 31.24
CA PRO A 299 4.70 -2.13 31.80
C PRO A 299 5.91 -2.85 31.19
N LEU A 300 6.26 -2.58 29.92
CA LEU A 300 7.48 -3.09 29.30
C LEU A 300 8.72 -2.44 29.92
N ASP A 301 8.71 -1.12 30.11
CA ASP A 301 9.81 -0.38 30.72
C ASP A 301 10.08 -0.88 32.15
N ASP A 302 9.02 -1.09 32.93
CA ASP A 302 9.10 -1.65 34.28
C ASP A 302 9.69 -3.07 34.26
N ALA A 303 9.27 -3.90 33.29
CA ALA A 303 9.80 -5.24 33.15
C ALA A 303 11.26 -5.25 32.70
N HIS A 304 11.68 -4.27 31.89
CA HIS A 304 13.05 -4.16 31.41
C HIS A 304 13.98 -3.73 32.55
N ALA A 305 13.54 -2.76 33.36
CA ALA A 305 14.27 -2.32 34.54
C ALA A 305 14.50 -3.46 35.55
N ARG A 306 13.52 -4.36 35.74
CA ARG A 306 13.69 -5.54 36.61
C ARG A 306 14.80 -6.46 36.12
N VAL A 307 14.82 -6.81 34.84
CA VAL A 307 15.89 -7.65 34.26
C VAL A 307 17.25 -6.96 34.36
N GLY A 308 17.32 -5.65 34.09
CA GLY A 308 18.55 -4.86 34.25
C GLY A 308 19.11 -4.90 35.67
N SER A 309 18.24 -4.75 36.69
CA SER A 309 18.67 -4.81 38.09
C SER A 309 19.23 -6.20 38.48
N HIS A 310 18.69 -7.27 37.90
CA HIS A 310 19.17 -8.65 38.10
C HIS A 310 20.52 -8.90 37.41
N ILE A 311 20.72 -8.36 36.21
CA ILE A 311 22.01 -8.37 35.51
C ILE A 311 23.08 -7.64 36.35
N ASP A 312 22.77 -6.45 36.86
CA ASP A 312 23.71 -5.68 37.68
C ASP A 312 24.07 -6.38 39.00
N ALA A 313 23.10 -7.08 39.62
CA ALA A 313 23.36 -7.91 40.78
C ALA A 313 24.29 -9.09 40.45
N SER A 314 24.04 -9.77 39.32
CA SER A 314 24.82 -10.92 38.83
C SER A 314 26.27 -10.55 38.47
N LEU A 315 26.49 -9.34 37.93
CA LEU A 315 27.82 -8.79 37.67
C LEU A 315 28.62 -8.58 38.97
N ARG A 316 27.96 -8.11 40.03
CA ARG A 316 28.59 -7.88 41.35
C ARG A 316 28.97 -9.18 42.06
N SER A 317 28.23 -10.26 41.83
CA SER A 317 28.48 -11.58 42.44
C SER A 317 29.53 -12.43 41.73
N ARG A 318 30.21 -11.91 40.68
CA ARG A 318 31.19 -12.66 39.84
C ARG A 318 30.61 -13.95 39.25
N CYS A 319 29.38 -13.90 38.75
CA CYS A 319 28.78 -15.00 38.01
C CYS A 319 29.54 -15.28 36.69
N ASP A 320 29.23 -16.43 36.07
CA ASP A 320 29.79 -16.82 34.78
C ASP A 320 29.55 -15.73 33.71
N ALA A 321 30.62 -15.37 32.99
CA ALA A 321 30.61 -14.32 31.99
C ALA A 321 29.69 -14.66 30.81
N SER A 322 29.61 -15.94 30.43
CA SER A 322 28.76 -16.41 29.33
C SER A 322 27.28 -16.21 29.65
N ARG A 323 26.86 -16.56 30.87
CA ARG A 323 25.49 -16.38 31.38
C ARG A 323 25.08 -14.90 31.40
N VAL A 324 25.93 -14.03 31.94
CA VAL A 324 25.64 -12.58 32.01
C VAL A 324 25.54 -11.96 30.60
N GLN A 325 26.39 -12.40 29.67
CA GLN A 325 26.33 -11.97 28.28
C GLN A 325 25.02 -12.39 27.61
N ALA A 326 24.62 -13.65 27.74
CA ALA A 326 23.36 -14.17 27.18
C ALA A 326 22.14 -13.39 27.70
N MET A 327 22.08 -13.17 29.02
CA MET A 327 21.01 -12.41 29.65
C MET A 327 20.97 -10.93 29.21
N SER A 328 22.14 -10.30 29.07
CA SER A 328 22.26 -8.93 28.58
C SER A 328 21.82 -8.81 27.11
N ALA A 329 22.20 -9.77 26.25
CA ALA A 329 21.83 -9.79 24.85
C ALA A 329 20.30 -9.94 24.67
N LEU A 330 19.67 -10.85 25.42
CA LEU A 330 18.21 -11.04 25.38
C LEU A 330 17.45 -9.86 25.95
N SER A 331 17.91 -9.31 27.09
CA SER A 331 17.31 -8.10 27.68
C SER A 331 17.38 -6.93 26.71
N PHE A 332 18.54 -6.73 26.05
CA PHE A 332 18.70 -5.71 25.03
C PHE A 332 17.76 -5.92 23.84
N ALA A 333 17.67 -7.15 23.31
CA ALA A 333 16.78 -7.46 22.19
C ALA A 333 15.31 -7.17 22.54
N LEU A 334 14.86 -7.54 23.75
CA LEU A 334 13.52 -7.25 24.26
C LEU A 334 13.28 -5.73 24.43
N GLY A 335 14.28 -5.00 24.93
CA GLY A 335 14.24 -3.54 25.02
C GLY A 335 14.12 -2.86 23.63
N GLN A 336 14.81 -3.40 22.62
CA GLN A 336 14.68 -2.91 21.24
C GLN A 336 13.27 -3.10 20.66
N ILE A 337 12.56 -4.18 21.02
CA ILE A 337 11.15 -4.36 20.64
C ILE A 337 10.28 -3.25 21.24
N GLY A 338 10.47 -2.94 22.54
CA GLY A 338 9.80 -1.81 23.19
C GLY A 338 10.06 -0.47 22.48
N ALA A 339 11.31 -0.20 22.14
CA ALA A 339 11.71 0.99 21.41
C ALA A 339 11.07 1.07 20.01
N ASN A 340 10.95 -0.08 19.31
CA ASN A 340 10.30 -0.16 18.01
C ASN A 340 8.79 0.13 18.10
N PHE A 341 8.09 -0.36 19.13
CA PHE A 341 6.69 0.00 19.38
C PHE A 341 6.52 1.51 19.59
N ALA A 342 7.35 2.10 20.46
CA ALA A 342 7.32 3.55 20.73
C ALA A 342 7.67 4.37 19.48
N TYR A 343 8.57 3.87 18.63
CA TYR A 343 8.91 4.53 17.37
C TYR A 343 7.72 4.59 16.41
N ILE A 344 6.95 3.50 16.25
CA ILE A 344 5.73 3.51 15.43
C ILE A 344 4.74 4.57 15.95
N GLY A 345 4.51 4.62 17.28
CA GLY A 345 3.64 5.61 17.92
C GLY A 345 4.06 7.04 17.63
N ARG A 346 5.34 7.39 17.86
CA ARG A 346 5.89 8.72 17.61
C ARG A 346 5.79 9.16 16.15
N VAL A 347 5.99 8.24 15.20
CA VAL A 347 5.83 8.53 13.77
C VAL A 347 4.36 8.84 13.44
N LEU A 348 3.41 8.22 14.13
CA LEU A 348 1.98 8.52 13.97
C LEU A 348 1.54 9.78 14.73
N GLU A 349 2.11 10.09 15.90
CA GLU A 349 1.81 11.30 16.67
C GLU A 349 2.24 12.57 15.93
N LYS A 350 3.45 12.57 15.33
CA LYS A 350 3.94 13.68 14.48
C LYS A 350 2.99 14.00 13.31
N ARG A 351 2.19 13.03 12.88
CA ARG A 351 1.18 13.22 11.83
C ARG A 351 -0.08 13.88 12.37
N ASP A 352 -0.60 13.45 13.52
CA ASP A 352 -1.82 14.04 14.08
C ASP A 352 -1.60 15.50 14.50
N ALA A 353 -0.39 15.83 14.97
CA ALA A 353 0.01 17.22 15.19
C ALA A 353 0.02 18.08 13.91
N ALA A 354 0.30 17.49 12.75
CA ALA A 354 0.30 18.20 11.45
C ALA A 354 -1.12 18.32 10.81
N ARG A 355 -2.17 17.79 11.46
CA ARG A 355 -3.56 17.94 11.03
C ARG A 355 -4.28 19.12 11.68
N HIS A 356 -3.69 19.70 12.74
CA HIS A 356 -4.18 20.87 13.45
C HIS A 356 -3.42 22.12 13.05
#